data_AF-A0A934IKZ4-F1
#
_entry.id   AF-A0A934IKZ4-F1
#
_cell.length_a   1.000
_cell.length_b   1.000
_cell.length_c   1.000
_cell.angle_alpha   90.00
_cell.angle_beta   90.00
_cell.angle_gamma   90.00
#
_symmetry.space_group_name_H-M   'P 1'
#
loop_
_entity.id
_entity.type
_entity.pdbx_description
1 polymer ?
#
loop_
_entity_poly.entity_id
_entity_poly.type
_entity_poly.pdbx_seq_one_letter_code
_entity_poly.pdbx_strand_id
1 'polypeptide(L)'
;MVKLNELHDNPGATKPRKRVGRGPGSGTGKTAGRGIKGQKSRSGVAINGYEGGQMPIYQRLPKRGFSKPNRKQFAVVNLGLIQKFIDAGKLGEEITETELVDSGLIRRKRDGIRVLSKGEITSKVQITVTGASKSAIEAVEKVGGSLTVTSAPAAE
;
A
#
# COMPACT_ATOMS: atom_id res chain seq x y z
N MET A 1 28.29 -30.49 -10.76
CA MET A 1 27.15 -30.18 -11.64
C MET A 1 25.91 -30.72 -10.95
N VAL A 2 24.97 -29.86 -10.56
CA VAL A 2 23.71 -30.28 -9.93
C VAL A 2 22.88 -30.98 -11.00
N LYS A 3 22.44 -32.20 -10.73
CA LYS A 3 21.55 -32.93 -11.64
C LYS A 3 20.11 -32.46 -11.45
N LEU A 4 19.27 -32.59 -12.49
CA LEU A 4 17.87 -32.15 -12.44
C LEU A 4 17.09 -32.75 -11.25
N ASN A 5 17.44 -33.97 -10.82
CA ASN A 5 16.82 -34.69 -9.71
C ASN A 5 17.31 -34.27 -8.31
N GLU A 6 18.30 -33.38 -8.21
CA GLU A 6 18.87 -32.90 -6.95
C GLU A 6 18.37 -31.48 -6.60
N LEU A 7 17.52 -30.90 -7.46
CA LEU A 7 16.87 -29.61 -7.23
C LEU A 7 15.86 -29.75 -6.08
N HIS A 8 16.07 -28.96 -5.03
CA HIS A 8 15.15 -28.80 -3.92
C HIS A 8 15.05 -27.32 -3.57
N ASP A 9 13.92 -26.95 -2.98
CA ASP A 9 13.71 -25.57 -2.50
C ASP A 9 14.49 -25.33 -1.19
N ASN A 10 14.67 -24.07 -0.84
CA ASN A 10 15.31 -23.69 0.41
C ASN A 10 14.54 -24.26 1.61
N PRO A 11 15.25 -24.74 2.66
CA PRO A 11 14.59 -25.26 3.85
C PRO A 11 13.55 -24.28 4.41
N GLY A 12 12.30 -24.73 4.52
CA GLY A 12 11.18 -23.92 5.04
C GLY A 12 10.38 -23.13 4.00
N ALA A 13 10.79 -23.13 2.73
CA ALA A 13 10.01 -22.49 1.65
C ALA A 13 8.63 -23.15 1.46
N THR A 14 8.53 -24.46 1.64
CA THR A 14 7.26 -25.21 1.62
C THR A 14 6.94 -25.81 2.99
N LYS A 15 5.69 -25.64 3.45
CA LYS A 15 5.17 -26.31 4.65
C LYS A 15 4.42 -27.59 4.29
N PRO A 16 4.61 -28.72 5.02
CA PRO A 16 3.90 -29.95 4.75
C PRO A 16 2.39 -29.76 4.93
N ARG A 17 1.59 -30.21 3.95
CA ARG A 17 0.14 -30.10 4.01
C ARG A 17 -0.44 -31.05 5.06
N LYS A 18 -1.21 -30.52 6.00
CA LYS A 18 -2.00 -31.34 6.93
C LYS A 18 -3.20 -31.97 6.24
N ARG A 19 -3.19 -33.29 6.06
CA ARG A 19 -4.31 -34.07 5.51
C ARG A 19 -5.23 -34.51 6.64
N VAL A 20 -6.38 -33.85 6.78
CA VAL A 20 -7.37 -34.15 7.84
C VAL A 20 -8.10 -35.48 7.57
N GLY A 21 -8.57 -36.15 8.62
CA GLY A 21 -9.32 -37.41 8.51
C GLY A 21 -8.46 -38.60 8.05
N ARG A 22 -7.21 -38.70 8.53
CA ARG A 22 -6.27 -39.79 8.17
C ARG A 22 -5.75 -40.53 9.41
N GLY A 23 -6.67 -41.16 10.14
CA GLY A 23 -6.36 -41.99 11.32
C GLY A 23 -6.05 -41.20 12.60
N PRO A 24 -6.17 -41.84 13.79
CA PRO A 24 -6.05 -41.17 15.08
C PRO A 24 -4.64 -40.61 15.35
N GLY A 25 -3.57 -41.30 14.92
CA GLY A 25 -2.19 -40.85 15.10
C GLY A 25 -1.83 -39.54 14.37
N SER A 26 -2.67 -39.07 13.44
CA SER A 26 -2.46 -37.80 12.72
C SER A 26 -2.85 -36.55 13.54
N GLY A 27 -3.45 -36.70 14.72
CA GLY A 27 -3.98 -35.60 15.53
C GLY A 27 -5.25 -34.92 14.97
N THR A 28 -5.64 -35.21 13.73
CA THR A 28 -6.91 -34.74 13.11
C THR A 28 -7.71 -35.87 12.48
N GLY A 29 -7.62 -37.08 13.04
CA GLY A 29 -8.31 -38.26 12.54
C GLY A 29 -9.82 -38.22 12.74
N LYS A 30 -10.26 -38.36 14.00
CA LYS A 30 -11.66 -38.66 14.34
C LYS A 30 -12.67 -37.60 13.90
N THR A 31 -12.36 -36.32 14.07
CA THR A 31 -13.29 -35.21 13.82
C THR A 31 -12.81 -34.23 12.76
N ALA A 32 -11.66 -34.50 12.12
CA ALA A 32 -11.01 -33.57 11.18
C ALA A 32 -10.85 -32.12 11.71
N GLY A 33 -10.82 -31.92 13.03
CA GLY A 33 -10.74 -30.60 13.67
C GLY A 33 -12.07 -29.83 13.76
N ARG A 34 -13.20 -30.46 13.43
CA ARG A 34 -14.53 -29.79 13.39
C ARG A 34 -15.36 -29.88 14.68
N GLY A 35 -14.87 -30.58 15.70
CA GLY A 35 -15.63 -30.86 16.93
C GLY A 35 -16.62 -32.04 16.78
N ILE A 36 -17.66 -32.09 17.63
CA ILE A 36 -18.57 -33.25 17.76
C ILE A 36 -19.83 -33.12 16.86
N LYS A 37 -21.00 -32.86 17.43
CA LYS A 37 -22.29 -32.81 16.71
C LYS A 37 -22.82 -31.40 16.87
N GLY A 38 -22.50 -30.53 15.91
CA GLY A 38 -22.97 -29.14 15.89
C GLY A 38 -23.09 -28.61 14.46
N GLN A 39 -23.71 -27.44 14.28
CA GLN A 39 -23.96 -26.86 12.96
C GLN A 39 -22.66 -26.78 12.10
N LYS A 40 -21.56 -26.25 12.65
CA LYS A 40 -20.26 -26.12 11.96
C LYS A 40 -19.58 -27.46 11.62
N SER A 41 -20.03 -28.58 12.19
CA SER A 41 -19.51 -29.92 11.87
C SER A 41 -20.13 -30.51 10.60
N ARG A 42 -21.26 -29.97 10.13
CA ARG A 42 -21.97 -30.44 8.93
C ARG A 42 -21.36 -29.84 7.66
N SER A 43 -21.55 -30.52 6.54
CA SER A 43 -21.12 -30.05 5.22
C SER A 43 -21.93 -28.84 4.77
N GLY A 44 -21.30 -27.90 4.07
CA GLY A 44 -21.98 -26.76 3.43
C GLY A 44 -22.37 -25.60 4.34
N VAL A 45 -22.10 -25.65 5.65
CA VAL A 45 -22.41 -24.55 6.56
C VAL A 45 -21.43 -23.39 6.37
N ALA A 46 -21.94 -22.25 5.95
CA ALA A 46 -21.24 -20.97 5.89
C ALA A 46 -21.96 -19.95 6.78
N ILE A 47 -21.31 -19.53 7.86
CA ILE A 47 -21.83 -18.55 8.81
C ILE A 47 -20.98 -17.29 8.63
N ASN A 48 -21.30 -16.49 7.61
CA ASN A 48 -20.60 -15.22 7.35
C ASN A 48 -21.44 -14.06 7.87
N GLY A 49 -20.95 -13.35 8.89
CA GLY A 49 -21.62 -12.17 9.44
C GLY A 49 -22.87 -12.43 10.31
N TYR A 50 -23.19 -13.68 10.63
CA TYR A 50 -24.29 -14.02 11.54
C TYR A 50 -23.85 -13.92 13.01
N GLU A 51 -24.58 -13.11 13.79
CA GLU A 51 -24.29 -12.80 15.20
C GLU A 51 -25.24 -13.54 16.17
N GLY A 52 -25.68 -14.75 15.83
CA GLY A 52 -26.48 -15.58 16.76
C GLY A 52 -27.95 -15.17 16.90
N GLY A 53 -28.50 -14.44 15.92
CA GLY A 53 -29.88 -13.95 15.92
C GLY A 53 -29.99 -12.46 16.26
N GLN A 54 -28.91 -11.85 16.76
CA GLN A 54 -28.80 -10.40 16.86
C GLN A 54 -28.74 -9.76 15.47
N MET A 55 -29.30 -8.54 15.32
CA MET A 55 -29.10 -7.74 14.11
C MET A 55 -27.60 -7.50 13.87
N PRO A 56 -27.04 -7.90 12.72
CA PRO A 56 -25.61 -7.76 12.45
C PRO A 56 -25.14 -6.31 12.51
N ILE A 57 -23.87 -6.10 12.87
CA ILE A 57 -23.29 -4.75 13.01
C ILE A 57 -23.46 -3.87 11.76
N TYR A 58 -23.37 -4.45 10.56
CA TYR A 58 -23.53 -3.75 9.28
C TYR A 58 -24.97 -3.31 8.97
N GLN A 59 -25.95 -3.83 9.71
CA GLN A 59 -27.36 -3.38 9.67
C GLN A 59 -27.65 -2.40 10.82
N ARG A 60 -27.03 -2.60 11.99
CA ARG A 60 -27.21 -1.71 13.16
C ARG A 60 -26.65 -0.31 12.92
N LEU A 61 -25.50 -0.21 12.25
CA LEU A 61 -24.88 1.07 11.98
C LEU A 61 -25.46 1.72 10.72
N PRO A 62 -25.78 3.03 10.76
CA PRO A 62 -26.23 3.73 9.57
C PRO A 62 -25.10 3.78 8.53
N LYS A 63 -25.45 3.69 7.25
CA LYS A 63 -24.52 3.99 6.17
C LYS A 63 -24.17 5.48 6.24
N ARG A 64 -22.88 5.81 6.22
CA ARG A 64 -22.38 7.19 6.35
C ARG A 64 -21.61 7.61 5.11
N GLY A 65 -21.88 8.83 4.65
CA GLY A 65 -21.19 9.44 3.52
C GLY A 65 -21.49 8.80 2.18
N PHE A 66 -20.70 9.17 1.18
CA PHE A 66 -20.74 8.62 -0.17
C PHE A 66 -19.31 8.48 -0.70
N SER A 67 -19.10 7.58 -1.67
CA SER A 67 -17.84 7.52 -2.40
C SER A 67 -17.89 8.51 -3.57
N LYS A 68 -17.00 9.51 -3.59
CA LYS A 68 -16.90 10.47 -4.70
C LYS A 68 -16.47 9.72 -5.98
N PRO A 69 -17.30 9.67 -7.06
CA PRO A 69 -16.97 8.91 -8.26
C PRO A 69 -15.71 9.39 -8.97
N ASN A 70 -15.53 10.71 -9.08
CA ASN A 70 -14.41 11.35 -9.78
C ASN A 70 -13.35 11.85 -8.79
N ARG A 71 -12.92 10.99 -7.87
CA ARG A 71 -11.86 11.33 -6.91
C ARG A 71 -10.50 11.20 -7.58
N LYS A 72 -9.86 12.35 -7.87
CA LYS A 72 -8.46 12.38 -8.30
C LYS A 72 -7.55 11.76 -7.23
N GLN A 73 -6.68 10.85 -7.65
CA GLN A 73 -5.66 10.22 -6.83
C GLN A 73 -4.29 10.72 -7.25
N PHE A 74 -3.65 11.46 -6.36
CA PHE A 74 -2.28 11.93 -6.59
C PHE A 74 -1.26 10.91 -6.10
N ALA A 75 -0.09 10.90 -6.73
CA ALA A 75 1.11 10.27 -6.18
C ALA A 75 1.74 11.23 -5.17
N VAL A 76 1.88 10.81 -3.91
CA VAL A 76 2.34 11.68 -2.83
C VAL A 76 3.82 11.44 -2.56
N VAL A 77 4.60 12.50 -2.53
CA VAL A 77 6.04 12.48 -2.23
C VAL A 77 6.36 13.51 -1.17
N ASN A 78 7.34 13.22 -0.32
CA ASN A 78 7.80 14.11 0.73
C ASN A 78 9.20 14.65 0.41
N LEU A 79 9.49 15.89 0.85
CA LEU A 79 10.79 16.55 0.64
C LEU A 79 11.98 15.71 1.12
N GLY A 80 11.88 15.06 2.27
CA GLY A 80 12.98 14.22 2.77
C GLY A 80 13.28 12.99 1.91
N LEU A 81 12.33 12.49 1.12
CA LEU A 81 12.61 11.42 0.14
C LEU A 81 13.30 11.97 -1.10
N ILE A 82 12.91 13.17 -1.54
CA ILE A 82 13.56 13.86 -2.65
C ILE A 82 15.03 14.11 -2.30
N GLN A 83 15.32 14.64 -1.10
CA GLN A 83 16.69 14.86 -0.64
C GLN A 83 17.52 13.57 -0.68
N LYS A 84 17.00 12.45 -0.17
CA LYS A 84 17.72 11.16 -0.23
C LYS A 84 18.06 10.70 -1.64
N PHE A 85 17.23 11.03 -2.62
CA PHE A 85 17.48 10.66 -4.01
C PHE A 85 18.47 11.61 -4.69
N ILE A 86 18.50 12.87 -4.27
CA ILE A 86 19.55 13.82 -4.65
C ILE A 86 20.89 13.37 -4.08
N ASP A 87 20.94 13.03 -2.78
CA ASP A 87 22.16 12.54 -2.10
C ASP A 87 22.68 11.24 -2.74
N ALA A 88 21.77 10.41 -3.27
CA ALA A 88 22.10 9.19 -4.00
C ALA A 88 22.49 9.44 -5.48
N GLY A 89 22.53 10.69 -5.95
CA GLY A 89 22.86 11.06 -7.32
C GLY A 89 21.83 10.63 -8.37
N LYS A 90 20.59 10.33 -7.94
CA LYS A 90 19.51 9.86 -8.83
C LYS A 90 18.59 10.98 -9.31
N LEU A 91 18.66 12.15 -8.69
CA LEU A 91 17.91 13.35 -9.05
C LEU A 91 18.87 14.52 -9.19
N GLY A 92 18.64 15.36 -10.20
CA GLY A 92 19.40 16.58 -10.46
C GLY A 92 18.79 17.81 -9.77
N GLU A 93 19.20 18.98 -10.26
CA GLU A 93 18.73 20.28 -9.76
C GLU A 93 17.34 20.64 -10.29
N GLU A 94 17.02 20.28 -11.53
CA GLU A 94 15.69 20.39 -12.12
C GLU A 94 14.96 19.07 -11.92
N ILE A 95 13.76 19.12 -11.32
CA ILE A 95 12.96 17.96 -10.94
C ILE A 95 11.56 18.12 -11.51
N THR A 96 11.33 17.44 -12.63
CA THR A 96 10.05 17.33 -13.30
C THR A 96 9.31 16.06 -12.90
N GLU A 97 8.01 16.01 -13.16
CA GLU A 97 7.21 14.82 -12.88
C GLU A 97 7.69 13.55 -13.60
N THR A 98 8.30 13.69 -14.78
CA THR A 98 8.89 12.58 -15.53
C THR A 98 10.14 12.06 -14.82
N GLU A 99 11.04 12.94 -14.40
CA GLU A 99 12.26 12.56 -13.68
C GLU A 99 11.96 11.91 -12.32
N LEU A 100 10.89 12.31 -11.65
CA LEU A 100 10.43 11.65 -10.42
C LEU A 100 9.97 10.20 -10.66
N VAL A 101 9.51 9.88 -11.87
CA VAL A 101 9.15 8.51 -12.25
C VAL A 101 10.38 7.74 -12.71
N ASP A 102 11.22 8.35 -13.55
CA ASP A 102 12.40 7.71 -14.13
C ASP A 102 13.48 7.40 -13.08
N SER A 103 13.63 8.28 -12.08
CA SER A 103 14.48 8.04 -10.91
C SER A 103 14.01 6.86 -10.04
N GLY A 104 12.78 6.39 -10.24
CA GLY A 104 12.16 5.34 -9.43
C GLY A 104 11.66 5.81 -8.06
N LEU A 105 11.69 7.12 -7.78
CA LEU A 105 11.10 7.70 -6.56
C LEU A 105 9.59 7.45 -6.51
N ILE A 106 8.93 7.53 -7.67
CA ILE A 106 7.50 7.28 -7.83
C ILE A 106 7.30 6.24 -8.93
N ARG A 107 6.40 5.26 -8.71
CA ARG A 107 6.11 4.25 -9.74
C ARG A 107 5.38 4.81 -10.97
N ARG A 108 4.46 5.77 -10.79
CA ARG A 108 3.64 6.39 -11.85
C ARG A 108 2.94 7.65 -11.34
N LYS A 109 2.65 8.60 -12.24
CA LYS A 109 2.07 9.92 -11.92
C LYS A 109 0.62 9.88 -11.37
N ARG A 110 -0.16 8.83 -11.68
CA ARG A 110 -1.62 8.79 -11.41
C ARG A 110 -2.31 10.02 -12.03
N ASP A 111 -3.16 10.74 -11.29
CA ASP A 111 -3.79 11.99 -11.73
C ASP A 111 -2.90 13.24 -11.51
N GLY A 112 -1.65 13.05 -11.07
CA GLY A 112 -0.66 14.09 -10.81
C GLY A 112 0.20 13.80 -9.57
N ILE A 113 1.34 14.49 -9.44
CA ILE A 113 2.22 14.35 -8.28
C ILE A 113 1.95 15.47 -7.26
N ARG A 114 1.85 15.11 -5.98
CA ARG A 114 1.70 16.06 -4.88
C ARG A 114 2.88 16.00 -3.90
N VAL A 115 3.59 17.12 -3.74
CA VAL A 115 4.72 17.24 -2.83
C VAL A 115 4.28 17.75 -1.45
N LEU A 116 4.76 17.10 -0.39
CA LEU A 116 4.48 17.39 1.02
C LEU A 116 5.77 17.66 1.81
N SER A 117 5.63 18.39 2.92
CA SER A 117 6.74 18.94 3.72
C SER A 117 7.33 18.02 4.79
N LYS A 118 7.17 16.69 4.68
CA LYS A 118 7.76 15.79 5.67
C LYS A 118 9.26 15.59 5.39
N GLY A 119 10.09 15.97 6.36
CA GLY A 119 11.55 15.92 6.26
C GLY A 119 12.14 17.19 5.66
N GLU A 120 13.45 17.31 5.75
CA GLU A 120 14.19 18.51 5.36
C GLU A 120 14.73 18.37 3.95
N ILE A 121 14.83 19.51 3.27
CA ILE A 121 15.54 19.66 2.01
C ILE A 121 16.66 20.66 2.25
N THR A 122 17.87 20.30 1.84
CA THR A 122 19.07 21.13 2.00
C THR A 122 19.67 21.53 0.67
N SER A 123 19.36 20.76 -0.38
CA SER A 123 19.77 21.06 -1.75
C SER A 123 18.87 22.09 -2.40
N LYS A 124 19.48 23.01 -3.16
CA LYS A 124 18.74 23.95 -4.02
C LYS A 124 18.21 23.19 -5.23
N VAL A 125 16.89 23.11 -5.34
CA VAL A 125 16.22 22.40 -6.44
C VAL A 125 15.06 23.19 -6.99
N GLN A 126 14.78 22.97 -8.28
CA GLN A 126 13.64 23.50 -9.01
C GLN A 126 12.67 22.36 -9.27
N ILE A 127 11.57 22.30 -8.51
CA ILE A 127 10.59 21.21 -8.58
C ILE A 127 9.34 21.69 -9.32
N THR A 128 8.99 21.03 -10.42
CA THR A 128 7.76 21.29 -11.20
C THR A 128 6.80 20.11 -11.08
N VAL A 129 5.68 20.30 -10.37
CA VAL A 129 4.71 19.22 -10.05
C VAL A 129 3.25 19.68 -10.13
N THR A 130 2.32 18.73 -10.28
CA THR A 130 0.87 19.02 -10.33
C THR A 130 0.33 19.65 -9.03
N GLY A 131 0.93 19.39 -7.87
CA GLY A 131 0.50 20.01 -6.62
C GLY A 131 1.55 20.03 -5.52
N ALA A 132 1.44 20.97 -4.59
CA ALA A 132 2.27 21.03 -3.39
C ALA A 132 1.49 21.55 -2.18
N SER A 133 1.90 21.14 -0.96
CA SER A 133 1.42 21.79 0.26
C SER A 133 2.10 23.14 0.47
N LYS A 134 1.38 24.11 1.04
CA LYS A 134 1.92 25.45 1.37
C LYS A 134 3.25 25.38 2.13
N SER A 135 3.29 24.54 3.17
CA SER A 135 4.50 24.32 3.97
C SER A 135 5.66 23.66 3.20
N ALA A 136 5.39 22.98 2.07
CA ALA A 136 6.46 22.42 1.24
C ALA A 136 7.07 23.49 0.33
N ILE A 137 6.24 24.38 -0.20
CA ILE A 137 6.69 25.54 -0.98
C ILE A 137 7.60 26.41 -0.12
N GLU A 138 7.14 26.78 1.08
CA GLU A 138 7.92 27.58 2.03
C GLU A 138 9.24 26.89 2.42
N ALA A 139 9.25 25.57 2.62
CA ALA A 139 10.46 24.84 2.98
C ALA A 139 11.49 24.82 1.86
N VAL A 140 11.06 24.72 0.59
CA VAL A 140 11.94 24.75 -0.58
C VAL A 140 12.46 26.16 -0.85
N GLU A 141 11.61 27.18 -0.72
CA GLU A 141 11.98 28.59 -0.89
C GLU A 141 13.00 29.04 0.17
N LYS A 142 12.89 28.56 1.42
CA LYS A 142 13.87 28.85 2.49
C LYS A 142 15.29 28.40 2.16
N VAL A 143 15.44 27.35 1.37
CA VAL A 143 16.75 26.83 0.94
C VAL A 143 17.24 27.53 -0.35
N GLY A 144 16.40 28.38 -0.94
CA GLY A 144 16.68 29.09 -2.18
C GLY A 144 16.39 28.26 -3.44
N GLY A 145 15.57 27.21 -3.32
CA GLY A 145 15.00 26.49 -4.45
C GLY A 145 13.69 27.12 -4.94
N SER A 146 13.10 26.55 -6.00
CA SER A 146 11.78 26.94 -6.50
C SER A 146 10.86 25.72 -6.58
N LEU A 147 9.59 25.88 -6.21
CA LEU A 147 8.57 24.85 -6.36
C LEU A 147 7.40 25.42 -7.17
N THR A 148 7.31 25.04 -8.44
CA THR A 148 6.25 25.48 -9.34
C THR A 148 5.13 24.43 -9.42
N VAL A 149 3.89 24.91 -9.33
CA VAL A 149 2.69 24.06 -9.41
C VAL A 149 2.05 24.24 -10.78
N THR A 150 1.96 23.16 -11.57
CA THR A 150 1.49 23.22 -12.97
C THR A 150 -0.03 23.27 -13.11
N SER A 151 -0.79 22.82 -12.11
CA SER A 151 -2.25 23.02 -12.12
C SER A 151 -2.60 24.35 -11.46
N ALA A 152 -3.33 25.21 -12.19
CA ALA A 152 -3.87 26.46 -11.66
C ALA A 152 -4.55 26.23 -10.29
N PRO A 153 -4.43 27.17 -9.33
CA PRO A 153 -5.18 27.07 -8.09
C PRO A 153 -6.65 26.89 -8.45
N ALA A 154 -7.28 25.85 -7.90
CA ALA A 154 -8.73 25.73 -8.00
C ALA A 154 -9.29 27.04 -7.42
N ALA A 155 -9.90 27.86 -8.30
CA ALA A 155 -10.64 29.03 -7.88
C ALA A 155 -11.67 28.57 -6.85
N GLU A 156 -11.49 29.08 -5.63
CA GLU A 156 -12.50 29.05 -4.58
C GLU A 156 -13.34 30.33 -4.71
#